data_AF-A0A1D6NX94-F1
#
_entry.id   AF-A0A1D6NX94-F1
#
_cell.length_a   1.000
_cell.length_b   1.000
_cell.length_c   1.000
_cell.angle_alpha   90.00
_cell.angle_beta   90.00
_cell.angle_gamma   90.00
#
_symmetry.space_group_name_H-M   'P 1'
#
loop_
_entity.id
_entity.type
_entity.pdbx_description
1 polymer ?
#
loop_
_entity_poly.entity_id
_entity_poly.type
_entity_poly.pdbx_seq_one_letter_code
_entity_poly.pdbx_strand_id
1 'polypeptide(L)'
;MSGRAGRRGIDLRGICILMVDEKMEPSTAKMMLKGSADSLNSAFHLSYNMLLNQMRSEDGDPEKLLRHSFYQFQADRSLPDLEKQIKELESERNSMVIEEAESLKDYYDLLQQHRSLKKDVHDIVLSPKHVLPFLQPGRLVRIEYSTDEPANFSIDENVTWGIIINFEKVKSHGEDKRPEDSDYTVDVLTRCSVTKDNSGKKTMKVVPLKARGEPVVVSLSLSQIDGLSSIRMYIPKDLIPVEVRENTLRKVEEVLLRFAKDGVPLLDPEEDMKVQSKSFRKATRRIEALESLFEKHDIRNSPHIQQKLKVFHAKQELSAKIKSIKKTMRSSTALAFKDELKARKRVLRRLGYVTSDDVVEVKGKVACEISSADELTLTELMFSGALKDATVEQVVALLSCFVWQEKLQDAPKPREELDLLFYQLQETARRVANLQLECKIQIDVESFVNSFRPDIMEAVYSWARGSKFYQIMEMTQVFEGSLIRAIRRLEEVLQQLILASKSIGETELEAKLEEAVNKIKRDIVFAASLYL
;
A
#
# COMPACT_ATOMS: atom_id res chain seq x y z
N MET A 1 16.70 -2.43 22.17
CA MET A 1 17.72 -1.44 22.61
C MET A 1 17.63 -1.13 24.11
N SER A 2 16.43 -0.90 24.68
CA SER A 2 16.22 -0.64 26.12
C SER A 2 16.82 -1.70 27.05
N GLY A 3 16.85 -2.98 26.64
CA GLY A 3 17.46 -4.08 27.41
C GLY A 3 18.98 -3.98 27.64
N ARG A 4 19.68 -3.00 27.05
CA ARG A 4 21.09 -2.71 27.36
C ARG A 4 21.27 -1.86 28.63
N ALA A 5 20.21 -1.25 29.13
CA ALA A 5 20.26 -0.39 30.32
C ALA A 5 20.25 -1.21 31.61
N GLY A 6 21.22 -0.95 32.49
CA GLY A 6 21.39 -1.62 33.78
C GLY A 6 22.31 -2.85 33.69
N ARG A 7 23.39 -2.82 34.46
CA ARG A 7 24.37 -3.91 34.53
C ARG A 7 24.05 -4.87 35.66
N ARG A 8 23.98 -6.16 35.33
CA ARG A 8 23.70 -7.24 36.28
C ARG A 8 24.70 -7.21 37.44
N GLY A 9 24.19 -7.06 38.66
CA GLY A 9 24.98 -7.08 39.90
C GLY A 9 25.69 -5.78 40.28
N ILE A 10 25.61 -4.73 39.44
CA ILE A 10 26.21 -3.42 39.73
C ILE A 10 25.12 -2.37 39.93
N ASP A 11 24.16 -2.31 39.00
CA ASP A 11 23.13 -1.28 39.01
C ASP A 11 21.82 -1.82 39.63
N LEU A 12 21.16 -1.01 40.46
CA LEU A 12 19.88 -1.38 41.09
C LEU A 12 18.72 -1.42 40.09
N ARG A 13 18.77 -0.61 39.02
CA ARG A 13 17.77 -0.53 37.95
C ARG A 13 18.37 0.03 36.68
N GLY A 14 17.81 -0.34 35.52
CA GLY A 14 18.11 0.30 34.24
C GLY A 14 17.26 1.55 34.04
N ILE A 15 17.87 2.64 33.59
CA ILE A 15 17.17 3.88 33.22
C ILE A 15 17.20 4.01 31.70
N CYS A 16 16.03 4.09 31.07
CA CYS A 16 15.88 4.33 29.64
C CYS A 16 15.15 5.67 29.45
N ILE A 17 15.78 6.60 28.74
CA ILE A 17 15.22 7.92 28.44
C ILE A 17 14.85 7.93 26.96
N LEU A 18 13.58 8.22 26.67
CA LEU A 18 13.08 8.39 25.31
C LEU A 18 12.86 9.88 25.04
N MET A 19 13.53 10.42 24.04
CA MET A 19 13.30 11.78 23.54
C MET A 19 12.11 11.73 22.58
N VAL A 20 11.06 12.51 22.83
CA VAL A 20 9.81 12.51 22.05
C VAL A 20 9.57 13.91 21.47
N ASP A 21 9.19 13.97 20.21
CA ASP A 21 8.82 15.20 19.49
C ASP A 21 7.28 15.29 19.32
N GLU A 22 6.74 16.48 19.05
CA GLU A 22 5.28 16.75 18.96
C GLU A 22 4.56 15.89 17.91
N LYS A 23 5.29 15.40 16.90
CA LYS A 23 4.77 14.57 15.81
C LYS A 23 4.47 13.12 16.24
N MET A 24 4.91 12.69 17.43
CA MET A 24 4.69 11.31 17.86
C MET A 24 3.28 11.13 18.42
N GLU A 25 2.48 10.31 17.76
CA GLU A 25 1.16 9.95 18.27
C GLU A 25 1.25 9.16 19.59
N PRO A 26 0.35 9.41 20.57
CA PRO A 26 0.33 8.69 21.85
C PRO A 26 0.18 7.17 21.72
N SER A 27 -0.49 6.70 20.66
CA SER A 27 -0.63 5.29 20.29
C SER A 27 0.72 4.63 20.02
N THR A 28 1.56 5.27 19.21
CA THR A 28 2.91 4.82 18.84
C THR A 28 3.82 4.79 20.06
N ALA A 29 3.80 5.84 20.89
CA ALA A 29 4.58 5.88 22.14
C ALA A 29 4.19 4.73 23.09
N LYS A 30 2.88 4.48 23.24
CA LYS A 30 2.37 3.37 24.05
C LYS A 30 2.82 2.01 23.51
N MET A 31 2.78 1.82 22.19
CA MET A 31 3.24 0.59 21.56
C MET A 31 4.75 0.38 21.72
N MET A 32 5.57 1.44 21.65
CA MET A 32 7.02 1.32 21.89
C MET A 32 7.36 0.94 23.34
N LEU A 33 6.60 1.44 24.32
CA LEU A 33 6.88 1.22 25.76
C LEU A 33 6.23 -0.05 26.32
N LYS A 34 5.01 -0.37 25.87
CA LYS A 34 4.18 -1.48 26.40
C LYS A 34 3.80 -2.51 25.33
N GLY A 35 4.27 -2.36 24.10
CA GLY A 35 3.99 -3.31 23.03
C GLY A 35 4.60 -4.68 23.32
N SER A 36 4.01 -5.70 22.71
CA SER A 36 4.61 -7.02 22.63
C SER A 36 5.85 -6.98 21.72
N ALA A 37 6.73 -7.96 21.89
CA ALA A 37 7.80 -8.17 20.93
C ALA A 37 7.21 -8.43 19.53
N ASP A 38 7.85 -7.87 18.50
CA ASP A 38 7.48 -8.11 17.12
C ASP A 38 7.68 -9.59 16.77
N SER A 39 6.79 -10.13 15.92
CA SER A 39 6.95 -11.47 15.39
C SER A 39 8.15 -11.53 14.44
N LEU A 40 8.91 -12.63 14.49
CA LEU A 40 9.96 -12.88 13.51
C LEU A 40 9.31 -13.17 12.16
N ASN A 41 9.34 -12.21 11.24
CA ASN A 41 8.82 -12.37 9.88
C ASN A 41 9.97 -12.66 8.90
N SER A 42 9.75 -13.58 7.96
CA SER A 42 10.78 -13.94 6.98
C SER A 42 11.02 -12.79 5.99
N ALA A 43 12.28 -12.41 5.80
CA ALA A 43 12.74 -11.48 4.75
C ALA A 43 13.34 -12.23 3.54
N PHE A 44 12.93 -13.48 3.34
CA PHE A 44 13.41 -14.31 2.25
C PHE A 44 13.07 -13.67 0.90
N HIS A 45 14.07 -13.61 0.01
CA HIS A 45 13.95 -13.11 -1.35
C HIS A 45 14.82 -13.98 -2.27
N LEU A 46 14.49 -14.03 -3.56
CA LEU A 46 15.28 -14.78 -4.52
C LEU A 46 16.45 -13.93 -5.01
N SER A 47 17.66 -14.52 -5.08
CA SER A 47 18.83 -13.93 -5.74
C SER A 47 19.29 -14.81 -6.90
N TYR A 48 20.03 -14.27 -7.87
CA TYR A 48 20.50 -15.07 -9.01
C TYR A 48 21.59 -16.05 -8.60
N ASN A 49 22.49 -15.64 -7.71
CA ASN A 49 23.51 -16.50 -7.12
C ASN A 49 22.88 -17.72 -6.44
N MET A 50 21.81 -17.54 -5.65
CA MET A 50 21.10 -18.65 -5.02
C MET A 50 20.52 -19.61 -6.07
N LEU A 51 19.90 -19.10 -7.12
CA LEU A 51 19.30 -19.93 -8.17
C LEU A 51 20.35 -20.72 -8.95
N LEU A 52 21.44 -20.07 -9.33
CA LEU A 52 22.55 -20.71 -10.05
C LEU A 52 23.22 -21.78 -9.18
N ASN A 53 23.45 -21.51 -7.90
CA ASN A 53 24.00 -22.49 -6.97
C ASN A 53 23.07 -23.69 -6.76
N GLN A 54 21.75 -23.48 -6.72
CA GLN A 54 20.79 -24.59 -6.67
C GLN A 54 20.79 -25.40 -7.97
N MET A 55 20.82 -24.76 -9.15
CA MET A 55 20.87 -25.48 -10.44
C MET A 55 22.20 -26.18 -10.68
N ARG A 56 23.29 -25.73 -10.05
CA ARG A 56 24.62 -26.35 -10.16
C ARG A 56 24.70 -27.68 -9.41
N SER A 57 23.91 -27.87 -8.36
CA SER A 57 23.90 -29.09 -7.55
C SER A 57 22.92 -30.10 -8.13
N GLU A 58 23.34 -31.37 -8.27
CA GLU A 58 22.48 -32.44 -8.82
C GLU A 58 21.22 -32.68 -7.98
N ASP A 59 21.31 -32.53 -6.65
CA ASP A 59 20.18 -32.65 -5.72
C ASP A 59 19.43 -31.33 -5.50
N GLY A 60 19.90 -30.25 -6.11
CA GLY A 60 19.38 -28.91 -5.93
C GLY A 60 18.13 -28.67 -6.78
N ASP A 61 17.05 -28.25 -6.14
CA ASP A 61 15.84 -27.80 -6.83
C ASP A 61 15.40 -26.46 -6.22
N PRO A 62 15.47 -25.35 -6.99
CA PRO A 62 14.96 -24.06 -6.56
C PRO A 62 13.51 -24.09 -6.06
N GLU A 63 12.64 -24.92 -6.65
CA GLU A 63 11.24 -25.00 -6.19
C GLU A 63 11.12 -25.64 -4.79
N LYS A 64 11.91 -26.70 -4.54
CA LYS A 64 11.99 -27.34 -3.22
C LYS A 64 12.53 -26.38 -2.16
N LEU A 65 13.52 -25.56 -2.50
CA LEU A 65 14.04 -24.52 -1.60
C LEU A 65 12.95 -23.52 -1.23
N LEU A 66 12.16 -23.05 -2.20
CA LEU A 66 11.04 -22.13 -1.93
C LEU A 66 9.98 -22.76 -1.01
N ARG A 67 9.64 -24.03 -1.23
CA ARG A 67 8.68 -24.76 -0.39
C ARG A 67 9.15 -24.88 1.06
N HIS A 68 10.45 -25.05 1.27
CA HIS A 68 11.04 -25.19 2.61
C HIS A 68 11.46 -23.84 3.22
N SER A 69 11.20 -22.72 2.55
CA SER A 69 11.52 -21.39 3.07
C SER A 69 10.66 -21.06 4.29
N PHE A 70 11.23 -20.35 5.26
CA PHE A 70 10.48 -19.87 6.43
C PHE A 70 9.32 -18.96 6.02
N TYR A 71 9.46 -18.23 4.89
CA TYR A 71 8.38 -17.43 4.32
C TYR A 71 7.17 -18.28 3.93
N GLN A 72 7.39 -19.37 3.19
CA GLN A 72 6.31 -20.29 2.84
C GLN A 72 5.70 -20.95 4.08
N PHE A 73 6.53 -21.37 5.03
CA PHE A 73 6.05 -21.92 6.31
C PHE A 73 5.11 -20.96 7.06
N GLN A 74 5.43 -19.66 7.09
CA GLN A 74 4.58 -18.64 7.72
C GLN A 74 3.25 -18.44 6.98
N ALA A 75 3.27 -18.47 5.64
CA ALA A 75 2.05 -18.43 4.83
C ALA A 75 1.17 -19.66 5.10
N ASP A 76 1.79 -20.85 5.13
CA ASP A 76 1.12 -22.13 5.32
C ASP A 76 0.56 -22.29 6.74
N ARG A 77 1.21 -21.71 7.75
CA ARG A 77 0.77 -21.77 9.15
C ARG A 77 -0.65 -21.22 9.36
N SER A 78 -1.06 -20.24 8.56
CA SER A 78 -2.41 -19.64 8.65
C SER A 78 -3.51 -20.51 8.03
N LEU A 79 -3.15 -21.49 7.18
CA LEU A 79 -4.10 -22.28 6.42
C LEU A 79 -5.07 -23.10 7.28
N PRO A 80 -4.64 -23.82 8.34
CA PRO A 80 -5.56 -24.62 9.16
C PRO A 80 -6.62 -23.77 9.85
N ASP A 81 -6.25 -22.57 10.30
CA ASP A 81 -7.18 -21.63 10.94
C ASP A 81 -8.20 -21.09 9.93
N LEU A 82 -7.75 -20.75 8.71
CA LEU A 82 -8.65 -20.34 7.63
C LEU A 82 -9.59 -21.47 7.19
N GLU A 83 -9.10 -22.71 7.12
CA GLU A 83 -9.92 -23.89 6.82
C GLU A 83 -10.97 -24.14 7.89
N LYS A 84 -10.61 -23.98 9.17
CA LYS A 84 -11.55 -24.10 10.29
C LYS A 84 -12.64 -23.02 10.21
N GLN A 85 -12.26 -21.76 9.97
CA GLN A 85 -13.21 -20.66 9.77
C GLN A 85 -14.14 -20.91 8.60
N ILE A 86 -13.64 -21.42 7.47
CA ILE A 86 -14.48 -21.78 6.32
C ILE A 86 -15.50 -22.84 6.73
N LYS A 87 -15.10 -23.90 7.45
CA LYS A 87 -16.01 -24.96 7.89
C LYS A 87 -17.10 -24.44 8.83
N GLU A 88 -16.74 -23.58 9.78
CA GLU A 88 -17.69 -22.95 10.71
C GLU A 88 -18.71 -22.08 9.96
N LEU A 89 -18.24 -21.19 9.07
CA LEU A 89 -19.12 -20.33 8.27
C LEU A 89 -19.98 -21.12 7.27
N GLU A 90 -19.45 -22.20 6.70
CA GLU A 90 -20.22 -23.09 5.83
C GLU A 90 -21.32 -23.82 6.59
N SER A 91 -21.05 -24.25 7.82
CA SER A 91 -22.07 -24.85 8.70
C SER A 91 -23.18 -23.85 9.03
N GLU A 92 -22.81 -22.61 9.40
CA GLU A 92 -23.76 -21.52 9.66
C GLU A 92 -24.59 -21.15 8.43
N ARG A 93 -23.97 -21.06 7.25
CA ARG A 93 -24.68 -20.79 6.00
C ARG A 93 -25.65 -21.92 5.62
N ASN A 94 -25.26 -23.17 5.87
CA ASN A 94 -26.07 -24.34 5.53
C ASN A 94 -27.25 -24.54 6.49
N SER A 95 -27.15 -24.09 7.75
CA SER A 95 -28.28 -24.12 8.69
C SER A 95 -29.37 -23.10 8.35
N MET A 96 -29.05 -22.04 7.60
CA MET A 96 -30.02 -21.08 7.06
C MET A 96 -30.78 -21.67 5.86
N VAL A 97 -31.85 -22.39 6.12
CA VAL A 97 -32.79 -22.88 5.08
C VAL A 97 -33.84 -21.82 4.80
N ILE A 98 -34.04 -21.49 3.53
CA ILE A 98 -35.00 -20.47 3.07
C ILE A 98 -35.90 -21.14 2.02
N GLU A 99 -37.21 -21.09 2.24
CA GLU A 99 -38.23 -21.53 1.28
C GLU A 99 -38.29 -20.57 0.09
N GLU A 100 -38.55 -21.07 -1.13
CA GLU A 100 -38.64 -20.26 -2.36
C GLU A 100 -37.37 -19.43 -2.65
N ALA A 101 -36.19 -20.02 -2.43
CA ALA A 101 -34.91 -19.33 -2.50
C ALA A 101 -34.59 -18.69 -3.87
N GLU A 102 -35.10 -19.23 -4.97
CA GLU A 102 -34.84 -18.72 -6.33
C GLU A 102 -35.59 -17.40 -6.58
N SER A 103 -36.89 -17.40 -6.37
CA SER A 103 -37.70 -16.20 -6.56
C SER A 103 -37.36 -15.10 -5.53
N LEU A 104 -36.95 -15.46 -4.30
CA LEU A 104 -36.46 -14.49 -3.30
C LEU A 104 -35.12 -13.87 -3.72
N LYS A 105 -34.23 -14.66 -4.34
CA LYS A 105 -32.96 -14.17 -4.87
C LYS A 105 -33.20 -13.15 -5.98
N ASP A 106 -34.12 -13.42 -6.90
CA ASP A 106 -34.44 -12.48 -7.97
C ASP A 106 -34.98 -11.15 -7.40
N TYR A 107 -35.90 -11.22 -6.42
CA TYR A 107 -36.40 -10.03 -5.73
C TYR A 107 -35.29 -9.25 -5.00
N TYR A 108 -34.38 -9.96 -4.34
CA TYR A 108 -33.26 -9.38 -3.64
C TYR A 108 -32.25 -8.71 -4.60
N ASP A 109 -31.93 -9.36 -5.71
CA ASP A 109 -31.02 -8.83 -6.72
C ASP A 109 -31.62 -7.56 -7.36
N LEU A 110 -32.94 -7.53 -7.58
CA LEU A 110 -33.66 -6.33 -8.00
C LEU A 110 -33.55 -5.21 -6.93
N LEU A 111 -33.75 -5.51 -5.65
CA LEU A 111 -33.60 -4.54 -4.54
C LEU A 111 -32.17 -3.97 -4.47
N GLN A 112 -31.15 -4.81 -4.65
CA GLN A 112 -29.76 -4.39 -4.64
C GLN A 112 -29.45 -3.48 -5.83
N GLN A 113 -29.95 -3.81 -7.03
CA GLN A 113 -29.83 -2.97 -8.22
C GLN A 113 -30.56 -1.64 -8.07
N HIS A 114 -31.74 -1.65 -7.47
CA HIS A 114 -32.50 -0.43 -7.20
C HIS A 114 -31.72 0.49 -6.25
N ARG A 115 -31.19 -0.06 -5.14
CA ARG A 115 -30.36 0.72 -4.19
C ARG A 115 -29.09 1.28 -4.85
N SER A 116 -28.40 0.49 -5.67
CA SER A 116 -27.19 0.98 -6.36
C SER A 116 -27.53 2.10 -7.33
N LEU A 117 -28.60 1.96 -8.12
CA LEU A 117 -29.01 3.00 -9.08
C LEU A 117 -29.52 4.26 -8.37
N LYS A 118 -30.24 4.12 -7.26
CA LYS A 118 -30.68 5.25 -6.45
C LYS A 118 -29.49 6.00 -5.87
N LYS A 119 -28.47 5.28 -5.40
CA LYS A 119 -27.20 5.88 -4.96
C LYS A 119 -26.46 6.57 -6.11
N ASP A 120 -26.39 5.96 -7.29
CA ASP A 120 -25.76 6.58 -8.46
C ASP A 120 -26.49 7.90 -8.84
N VAL A 121 -27.82 7.89 -8.81
CA VAL A 121 -28.64 9.10 -9.04
C VAL A 121 -28.36 10.15 -7.97
N HIS A 122 -28.34 9.75 -6.71
CA HIS A 122 -28.06 10.61 -5.56
C HIS A 122 -26.68 11.28 -5.66
N ASP A 123 -25.62 10.51 -5.94
CA ASP A 123 -24.26 11.01 -6.13
C ASP A 123 -24.17 12.00 -7.31
N ILE A 124 -24.93 11.76 -8.39
CA ILE A 124 -24.99 12.69 -9.53
C ILE A 124 -25.69 14.00 -9.14
N VAL A 125 -26.85 13.92 -8.48
CA VAL A 125 -27.66 15.09 -8.12
C VAL A 125 -26.96 15.96 -7.07
N LEU A 126 -26.32 15.33 -6.08
CA LEU A 126 -25.62 16.01 -4.99
C LEU A 126 -24.17 16.33 -5.31
N SER A 127 -23.71 16.08 -6.54
CA SER A 127 -22.41 16.58 -6.98
C SER A 127 -22.33 18.10 -6.81
N PRO A 128 -21.19 18.65 -6.34
CA PRO A 128 -21.05 20.08 -6.07
C PRO A 128 -21.45 20.97 -7.27
N LYS A 129 -21.22 20.48 -8.49
CA LYS A 129 -21.64 21.15 -9.73
C LYS A 129 -23.13 21.54 -9.77
N HIS A 130 -24.02 20.68 -9.27
CA HIS A 130 -25.47 20.88 -9.38
C HIS A 130 -26.09 21.39 -8.07
N VAL A 131 -25.58 20.94 -6.92
CA VAL A 131 -26.21 21.20 -5.62
C VAL A 131 -25.86 22.56 -5.00
N LEU A 132 -24.65 23.10 -5.26
CA LEU A 132 -24.13 24.31 -4.61
C LEU A 132 -25.08 25.53 -4.68
N PRO A 133 -25.73 25.86 -5.82
CA PRO A 133 -26.66 26.99 -5.90
C PRO A 133 -27.88 26.86 -4.97
N PHE A 134 -28.21 25.64 -4.57
CA PHE A 134 -29.40 25.30 -3.79
C PHE A 134 -29.12 25.16 -2.30
N LEU A 135 -27.85 25.14 -1.85
CA LEU A 135 -27.45 25.08 -0.43
C LEU A 135 -27.61 26.43 0.31
N GLN A 136 -28.70 27.14 0.02
CA GLN A 136 -28.97 28.44 0.63
C GLN A 136 -29.44 28.29 2.08
N PRO A 137 -28.99 29.17 2.99
CA PRO A 137 -29.48 29.21 4.36
C PRO A 137 -31.02 29.30 4.40
N GLY A 138 -31.64 28.50 5.26
CA GLY A 138 -33.10 28.46 5.43
C GLY A 138 -33.79 27.35 4.65
N ARG A 139 -33.11 26.69 3.71
CA ARG A 139 -33.71 25.59 2.96
C ARG A 139 -33.86 24.34 3.82
N LEU A 140 -34.99 23.65 3.67
CA LEU A 140 -35.23 22.34 4.28
C LEU A 140 -34.44 21.26 3.53
N VAL A 141 -33.77 20.40 4.28
CA VAL A 141 -32.96 19.29 3.77
C VAL A 141 -33.42 17.99 4.41
N ARG A 142 -33.49 16.94 3.60
CA ARG A 142 -33.78 15.57 4.01
C ARG A 142 -32.45 14.84 4.25
N ILE A 143 -32.27 14.28 5.43
CA ILE A 143 -31.02 13.68 5.92
C ILE A 143 -31.30 12.23 6.29
N GLU A 144 -30.40 11.33 5.92
CA GLU A 144 -30.47 9.94 6.38
C GLU A 144 -29.95 9.82 7.82
N TYR A 145 -30.69 9.12 8.68
CA TYR A 145 -30.18 8.74 9.99
C TYR A 145 -29.86 7.25 10.03
N SER A 146 -28.74 6.91 10.67
CA SER A 146 -28.33 5.53 10.87
C SER A 146 -29.11 4.94 12.04
N THR A 147 -29.87 3.87 11.75
CA THR A 147 -30.38 2.94 12.77
C THR A 147 -29.32 1.88 13.06
N ASP A 148 -29.25 1.38 14.29
CA ASP A 148 -28.36 0.27 14.65
C ASP A 148 -28.76 -1.07 13.99
N GLU A 149 -29.89 -1.13 13.25
CA GLU A 149 -30.25 -2.28 12.41
C GLU A 149 -29.58 -2.20 11.01
N PRO A 150 -28.82 -3.24 10.60
CA PRO A 150 -27.92 -3.17 9.45
C PRO A 150 -28.58 -3.24 8.06
N ALA A 151 -29.90 -3.40 7.96
CA ALA A 151 -30.58 -3.36 6.65
C ALA A 151 -32.09 -3.15 6.80
N ASN A 152 -32.58 -1.95 6.47
CA ASN A 152 -34.00 -1.76 6.18
C ASN A 152 -34.29 -2.31 4.79
N PHE A 153 -34.97 -3.46 4.72
CA PHE A 153 -35.51 -4.02 3.47
C PHE A 153 -36.83 -3.35 3.05
N SER A 154 -37.22 -2.28 3.73
CA SER A 154 -38.28 -1.37 3.29
C SER A 154 -37.76 -0.40 2.23
N ILE A 155 -38.63 -0.01 1.31
CA ILE A 155 -38.39 1.08 0.35
C ILE A 155 -38.33 2.43 1.07
N ASP A 156 -38.97 2.53 2.25
CA ASP A 156 -38.91 3.70 3.11
C ASP A 156 -37.54 3.79 3.78
N GLU A 157 -36.80 4.82 3.38
CA GLU A 157 -35.51 5.19 3.97
C GLU A 157 -35.73 5.86 5.33
N ASN A 158 -34.78 5.62 6.24
CA ASN A 158 -34.72 6.27 7.55
C ASN A 158 -34.32 7.74 7.37
N VAL A 159 -35.25 8.55 6.91
CA VAL A 159 -35.04 9.96 6.63
C VAL A 159 -35.61 10.85 7.73
N THR A 160 -34.89 11.93 8.00
CA THR A 160 -35.36 13.03 8.84
C THR A 160 -35.15 14.36 8.15
N TRP A 161 -35.74 15.42 8.71
CA TRP A 161 -35.67 16.76 8.13
C TRP A 161 -34.83 17.67 9.00
N GLY A 162 -34.08 18.57 8.35
CA GLY A 162 -33.32 19.63 9.00
C GLY A 162 -33.37 20.92 8.19
N ILE A 163 -32.75 21.97 8.72
CA ILE A 163 -32.59 23.27 8.05
C ILE A 163 -31.11 23.55 7.80
N ILE A 164 -30.76 23.93 6.57
CA ILE A 164 -29.41 24.37 6.20
C ILE A 164 -29.13 25.73 6.84
N ILE A 165 -28.02 25.83 7.59
CA ILE A 165 -27.52 27.08 8.17
C ILE A 165 -26.42 27.66 7.29
N ASN A 166 -25.41 26.85 6.98
CA ASN A 166 -24.23 27.27 6.23
C ASN A 166 -23.63 26.06 5.48
N PHE A 167 -22.69 26.31 4.58
CA PHE A 167 -21.86 25.27 3.99
C PHE A 167 -20.42 25.78 3.80
N GLU A 168 -19.44 24.90 3.96
CA GLU A 168 -18.02 25.23 3.91
C GLU A 168 -17.25 24.27 3.01
N LYS A 169 -16.23 24.79 2.31
CA LYS A 169 -15.30 23.99 1.49
C LYS A 169 -14.27 23.33 2.39
N VAL A 170 -14.12 22.01 2.30
CA VAL A 170 -13.10 21.27 3.04
C VAL A 170 -11.72 21.62 2.47
N LYS A 171 -10.84 22.16 3.32
CA LYS A 171 -9.47 22.52 2.93
C LYS A 171 -8.61 21.25 2.86
N SER A 172 -8.24 20.83 1.65
CA SER A 172 -7.25 19.76 1.45
C SER A 172 -5.84 20.34 1.38
N HIS A 173 -4.88 19.76 2.12
CA HIS A 173 -3.47 20.11 2.03
C HIS A 173 -2.88 19.56 0.73
N GLY A 174 -2.80 20.36 -0.34
CA GLY A 174 -1.90 20.06 -1.47
C GLY A 174 -2.35 20.44 -2.87
N GLU A 175 -3.64 20.64 -3.15
CA GLU A 175 -4.11 21.01 -4.50
C GLU A 175 -5.34 21.93 -4.40
N ASP A 176 -5.29 23.09 -5.07
CA ASP A 176 -6.41 24.02 -5.15
C ASP A 176 -7.41 23.52 -6.20
N LYS A 177 -8.22 22.53 -5.82
CA LYS A 177 -9.24 21.95 -6.71
C LYS A 177 -10.30 23.01 -7.05
N ARG A 178 -10.81 22.95 -8.29
CA ARG A 178 -11.97 23.75 -8.71
C ARG A 178 -13.13 23.55 -7.74
N PRO A 179 -13.97 24.57 -7.48
CA PRO A 179 -15.11 24.47 -6.58
C PRO A 179 -16.06 23.31 -6.89
N GLU A 180 -16.17 22.90 -8.15
CA GLU A 180 -17.02 21.80 -8.61
C GLU A 180 -16.47 20.39 -8.25
N ASP A 181 -15.15 20.29 -8.03
CA ASP A 181 -14.42 19.05 -7.78
C ASP A 181 -13.94 18.94 -6.30
N SER A 182 -14.49 19.80 -5.43
CA SER A 182 -14.09 19.92 -4.03
C SER A 182 -15.12 19.32 -3.09
N ASP A 183 -14.67 18.83 -1.94
CA ASP A 183 -15.56 18.33 -0.90
C ASP A 183 -16.13 19.49 -0.09
N TYR A 184 -17.42 19.41 0.25
CA TYR A 184 -18.12 20.40 1.07
C TYR A 184 -18.77 19.73 2.27
N THR A 185 -18.78 20.46 3.38
CA THR A 185 -19.58 20.14 4.56
C THR A 185 -20.73 21.14 4.68
N VAL A 186 -21.92 20.65 4.98
CA VAL A 186 -23.13 21.45 5.16
C VAL A 186 -23.52 21.43 6.63
N ASP A 187 -23.63 22.60 7.23
CA ASP A 187 -24.09 22.77 8.59
C ASP A 187 -25.61 22.76 8.62
N VAL A 188 -26.18 21.73 9.26
CA VAL A 188 -27.63 21.52 9.31
C VAL A 188 -28.11 21.51 10.76
N LEU A 189 -29.17 22.28 11.04
CA LEU A 189 -29.91 22.20 12.28
C LEU A 189 -30.86 21.01 12.24
N THR A 190 -30.61 20.01 13.09
CA THR A 190 -31.48 18.85 13.26
C THR A 190 -31.46 18.36 14.71
N ARG A 191 -32.25 17.34 15.03
CA ARG A 191 -32.29 16.74 16.36
C ARG A 191 -31.28 15.60 16.44
N CYS A 192 -30.42 15.63 17.47
CA CYS A 192 -29.34 14.67 17.63
C CYS A 192 -29.33 14.07 19.05
N SER A 193 -28.94 12.80 19.14
CA SER A 193 -28.50 12.19 20.39
C SER A 193 -27.02 12.50 20.59
N VAL A 194 -26.66 13.05 21.75
CA VAL A 194 -25.29 13.46 22.08
C VAL A 194 -24.73 12.52 23.15
N THR A 195 -23.74 11.73 22.79
CA THR A 195 -22.98 10.88 23.71
C THR A 195 -21.63 11.51 24.01
N LYS A 196 -21.22 11.52 25.28
CA LYS A 196 -19.89 12.00 25.71
C LYS A 196 -18.99 10.79 25.94
N ASP A 197 -17.90 10.70 25.17
CA ASP A 197 -16.87 9.68 25.43
C ASP A 197 -16.02 10.06 26.65
N ASN A 198 -15.37 9.07 27.26
CA ASN A 198 -14.46 9.24 28.41
C ASN A 198 -13.28 10.21 28.15
N SER A 199 -13.05 10.62 26.90
CA SER A 199 -12.04 11.59 26.47
C SER A 199 -12.58 13.03 26.33
N GLY A 200 -13.86 13.27 26.62
CA GLY A 200 -14.50 14.58 26.47
C GLY A 200 -14.91 14.94 25.04
N LYS A 201 -14.62 14.10 24.05
CA LYS A 201 -15.14 14.25 22.67
C LYS A 201 -16.64 13.89 22.64
N LYS A 202 -17.44 14.80 22.07
CA LYS A 202 -18.88 14.60 21.86
C LYS A 202 -19.08 13.86 20.54
N THR A 203 -19.70 12.69 20.58
CA THR A 203 -20.18 11.97 19.40
C THR A 203 -21.68 12.28 19.23
N MET A 204 -22.07 12.62 18.00
CA MET A 204 -23.41 13.08 17.69
C MET A 204 -24.03 12.16 16.65
N LYS A 205 -25.20 11.60 16.96
CA LYS A 205 -26.00 10.81 16.01
C LYS A 205 -27.30 11.55 15.70
N VAL A 206 -27.59 11.75 14.41
CA VAL A 206 -28.88 12.30 13.97
C VAL A 206 -29.99 11.33 14.35
N VAL A 207 -31.10 11.84 14.88
CA VAL A 207 -32.27 11.06 15.28
C VAL A 207 -33.54 11.65 14.65
N PRO A 208 -34.64 10.88 14.56
CA PRO A 208 -35.91 11.42 14.08
C PRO A 208 -36.33 12.67 14.87
N LEU A 209 -36.90 13.67 14.19
CA LEU A 209 -37.40 14.89 14.84
C LEU A 209 -38.32 14.62 16.03
N LYS A 210 -39.13 13.56 16.00
CA LYS A 210 -40.04 13.21 17.11
C LYS A 210 -39.38 12.41 18.24
N ALA A 211 -38.13 11.97 18.07
CA ALA A 211 -37.40 11.19 19.07
C ALA A 211 -36.80 12.10 20.16
N ARG A 212 -36.40 11.50 21.28
CA ARG A 212 -35.69 12.21 22.35
C ARG A 212 -34.28 12.59 21.88
N GLY A 213 -33.99 13.88 21.82
CA GLY A 213 -32.69 14.41 21.42
C GLY A 213 -32.61 15.92 21.60
N GLU A 214 -31.40 16.48 21.49
CA GLU A 214 -31.16 17.92 21.61
C GLU A 214 -31.12 18.58 20.21
N PRO A 215 -31.60 19.83 20.06
CA PRO A 215 -31.48 20.58 18.82
C PRO A 215 -30.04 21.09 18.66
N VAL A 216 -29.30 20.56 17.68
CA VAL A 216 -27.90 20.92 17.47
C VAL A 216 -27.57 21.11 15.98
N VAL A 217 -26.60 21.97 15.72
CA VAL A 217 -26.01 22.18 14.40
C VAL A 217 -24.93 21.14 14.18
N VAL A 218 -25.09 20.32 13.15
CA VAL A 218 -24.14 19.26 12.77
C VAL A 218 -23.61 19.53 11.37
N SER A 219 -22.30 19.45 11.21
CA SER A 219 -21.64 19.51 9.90
C SER A 219 -21.70 18.13 9.25
N LEU A 220 -22.41 18.02 8.13
CA LEU A 220 -22.64 16.78 7.39
C LEU A 220 -21.91 16.82 6.04
N SER A 221 -21.45 15.65 5.58
CA SER A 221 -20.99 15.50 4.19
C SER A 221 -22.18 15.53 3.24
N LEU A 222 -21.96 15.97 1.98
CA LEU A 222 -22.99 15.92 0.93
C LEU A 222 -23.55 14.50 0.73
N SER A 223 -22.76 13.46 0.98
CA SER A 223 -23.20 12.06 0.88
C SER A 223 -24.23 11.63 1.94
N GLN A 224 -24.41 12.40 3.01
CA GLN A 224 -25.36 12.10 4.09
C GLN A 224 -26.71 12.82 3.91
N ILE A 225 -26.77 13.76 2.98
CA ILE A 225 -27.99 14.47 2.60
C ILE A 225 -28.70 13.58 1.59
N ASP A 226 -29.98 13.27 1.76
CA ASP A 226 -30.75 12.48 0.79
C ASP A 226 -31.46 13.36 -0.25
N GLY A 227 -31.92 14.57 0.14
CA GLY A 227 -32.58 15.47 -0.80
C GLY A 227 -32.79 16.89 -0.28
N LEU A 228 -33.08 17.81 -1.19
CA LEU A 228 -33.34 19.23 -0.90
C LEU A 228 -34.80 19.58 -1.20
N SER A 229 -35.44 20.33 -0.31
CA SER A 229 -36.79 20.86 -0.53
C SER A 229 -36.79 22.14 -1.36
N SER A 230 -37.89 22.43 -2.06
CA SER A 230 -38.16 23.73 -2.65
C SER A 230 -38.49 24.83 -1.62
N ILE A 231 -38.83 24.46 -0.38
CA ILE A 231 -39.24 25.37 0.70
C ILE A 231 -38.01 25.98 1.40
N ARG A 232 -38.08 27.30 1.63
CA ARG A 232 -37.13 28.04 2.45
C ARG A 232 -37.86 28.72 3.62
N MET A 233 -37.24 28.67 4.78
CA MET A 233 -37.72 29.26 6.02
C MET A 233 -36.81 30.40 6.45
N TYR A 234 -37.39 31.40 7.10
CA TYR A 234 -36.61 32.46 7.73
C TYR A 234 -35.91 31.92 8.99
N ILE A 235 -34.57 31.99 9.02
CA ILE A 235 -33.75 31.60 10.16
C ILE A 235 -33.36 32.86 10.97
N PRO A 236 -33.44 32.82 12.31
CA PRO A 236 -32.81 33.82 13.18
C PRO A 236 -31.30 33.93 12.95
N LYS A 237 -30.74 35.15 13.03
CA LYS A 237 -29.29 35.38 12.85
C LYS A 237 -28.41 34.76 13.94
N ASP A 238 -28.97 34.54 15.13
CA ASP A 238 -28.28 33.94 16.26
C ASP A 238 -28.96 32.63 16.68
N LEU A 239 -28.23 31.52 16.52
CA LEU A 239 -28.65 30.16 16.86
C LEU A 239 -27.84 29.58 18.04
N ILE A 240 -27.11 30.43 18.78
CA ILE A 240 -26.39 30.02 19.98
C ILE A 240 -27.35 29.57 21.10
N PRO A 241 -28.46 30.28 21.38
CA PRO A 241 -29.38 29.87 22.44
C PRO A 241 -30.18 28.61 22.08
N VAL A 242 -30.23 27.65 23.01
CA VAL A 242 -30.95 26.37 22.83
C VAL A 242 -32.44 26.60 22.56
N GLU A 243 -33.06 27.57 23.23
CA GLU A 243 -34.47 27.93 23.05
C GLU A 243 -34.79 28.40 21.63
N VAL A 244 -33.87 29.15 21.01
CA VAL A 244 -34.05 29.65 19.64
C VAL A 244 -33.96 28.50 18.64
N ARG A 245 -33.05 27.55 18.86
CA ARG A 245 -32.94 26.34 18.03
C ARG A 245 -34.17 25.45 18.15
N GLU A 246 -34.68 25.28 19.37
CA GLU A 246 -35.89 24.50 19.63
C GLU A 246 -37.13 25.13 18.98
N ASN A 247 -37.30 26.46 19.09
CA ASN A 247 -38.37 27.18 18.43
C ASN A 247 -38.28 27.10 16.90
N THR A 248 -37.06 27.08 16.35
CA THR A 248 -36.83 26.93 14.91
C THR A 248 -37.21 25.52 14.44
N LEU A 249 -36.85 24.46 15.18
CA LEU A 249 -37.28 23.10 14.87
C LEU A 249 -38.80 22.91 15.01
N ARG A 250 -39.46 23.54 15.99
CA ARG A 250 -40.93 23.51 16.08
C ARG A 250 -41.60 24.11 14.85
N LYS A 251 -41.04 25.19 14.29
CA LYS A 251 -41.52 25.75 13.02
C LYS A 251 -41.33 24.77 11.86
N VAL A 252 -40.23 24.01 11.84
CA VAL A 252 -40.03 22.93 10.84
C VAL A 252 -41.11 21.88 11.01
N GLU A 253 -41.34 21.40 12.23
CA GLU A 253 -42.39 20.43 12.53
C GLU A 253 -43.78 20.93 12.10
N GLU A 254 -44.09 22.21 12.31
CA GLU A 254 -45.34 22.83 11.83
C GLU A 254 -45.44 22.80 10.30
N VAL A 255 -44.37 23.13 9.58
CA VAL A 255 -44.32 23.02 8.12
C VAL A 255 -44.53 21.56 7.70
N LEU A 256 -43.86 20.61 8.33
CA LEU A 256 -44.04 19.17 8.05
C LEU A 256 -45.48 18.71 8.29
N LEU A 257 -46.15 19.23 9.33
CA LEU A 257 -47.56 18.92 9.61
C LEU A 257 -48.52 19.48 8.55
N ARG A 258 -48.24 20.68 8.02
CA ARG A 258 -49.03 21.27 6.92
C ARG A 258 -48.97 20.43 5.64
N PHE A 259 -47.84 19.76 5.41
CA PHE A 259 -47.60 18.89 4.25
C PHE A 259 -47.73 17.40 4.59
N ALA A 260 -48.37 17.02 5.70
CA ALA A 260 -48.45 15.64 6.14
C ALA A 260 -49.24 14.70 5.20
N LYS A 261 -50.10 15.26 4.32
CA LYS A 261 -50.90 14.49 3.35
C LYS A 261 -50.17 14.27 2.02
N ASP A 262 -49.51 15.31 1.51
CA ASP A 262 -48.92 15.31 0.16
C ASP A 262 -47.39 15.15 0.16
N GLY A 263 -46.75 15.21 1.34
CA GLY A 263 -45.30 15.22 1.48
C GLY A 263 -44.71 16.61 1.21
N VAL A 264 -43.52 16.86 1.75
CA VAL A 264 -42.80 18.12 1.52
C VAL A 264 -42.26 18.10 0.09
N PRO A 265 -42.51 19.14 -0.73
CA PRO A 265 -42.02 19.18 -2.11
C PRO A 265 -40.49 19.22 -2.15
N LEU A 266 -39.92 18.29 -2.89
CA LEU A 266 -38.48 18.21 -3.21
C LEU A 266 -38.18 19.03 -4.47
N LEU A 267 -36.93 19.45 -4.61
CA LEU A 267 -36.44 20.01 -5.87
C LEU A 267 -36.38 18.91 -6.93
N ASP A 268 -36.92 19.19 -8.11
CA ASP A 268 -36.82 18.30 -9.25
C ASP A 268 -35.40 18.35 -9.85
N PRO A 269 -34.69 17.22 -9.98
CA PRO A 269 -33.36 17.22 -10.57
C PRO A 269 -33.29 17.72 -12.02
N GLU A 270 -34.30 17.48 -12.86
CA GLU A 270 -34.32 17.92 -14.27
C GLU A 270 -34.87 19.33 -14.43
N GLU A 271 -36.00 19.64 -13.80
CA GLU A 271 -36.69 20.92 -13.97
C GLU A 271 -36.05 22.05 -13.15
N ASP A 272 -35.79 21.81 -11.87
CA ASP A 272 -35.26 22.83 -10.95
C ASP A 272 -33.72 22.89 -10.98
N MET A 273 -33.06 21.73 -10.84
CA MET A 273 -31.60 21.64 -10.73
C MET A 273 -30.86 21.53 -12.07
N LYS A 274 -31.60 21.38 -13.18
CA LYS A 274 -31.08 21.33 -14.55
C LYS A 274 -30.01 20.24 -14.77
N VAL A 275 -30.18 19.09 -14.13
CA VAL A 275 -29.29 17.92 -14.28
C VAL A 275 -29.53 17.24 -15.63
N GLN A 276 -28.93 17.75 -16.70
CA GLN A 276 -29.10 17.22 -18.06
C GLN A 276 -28.10 16.11 -18.43
N SER A 277 -27.72 15.27 -17.48
CA SER A 277 -26.74 14.21 -17.77
C SER A 277 -27.41 12.98 -18.41
N LYS A 278 -26.78 12.44 -19.46
CA LYS A 278 -27.25 11.22 -20.14
C LYS A 278 -27.24 10.01 -19.19
N SER A 279 -26.33 9.99 -18.23
CA SER A 279 -26.22 8.98 -17.17
C SER A 279 -27.42 9.04 -16.21
N PHE A 280 -27.78 10.23 -15.72
CA PHE A 280 -28.95 10.44 -14.85
C PHE A 280 -30.23 9.94 -15.51
N ARG A 281 -30.55 10.41 -16.73
CA ARG A 281 -31.76 9.97 -17.47
C ARG A 281 -31.84 8.47 -17.68
N LYS A 282 -30.69 7.82 -17.93
CA LYS A 282 -30.62 6.37 -18.09
C LYS A 282 -30.86 5.65 -16.76
N ALA A 283 -30.32 6.18 -15.66
CA ALA A 283 -30.50 5.61 -14.33
C ALA A 283 -31.94 5.77 -13.84
N THR A 284 -32.55 6.97 -13.98
CA THR A 284 -33.95 7.24 -13.59
C THR A 284 -34.94 6.35 -14.34
N ARG A 285 -34.84 6.26 -15.68
CA ARG A 285 -35.69 5.33 -16.46
C ARG A 285 -35.53 3.87 -16.04
N ARG A 286 -34.34 3.49 -15.59
CA ARG A 286 -34.07 2.13 -15.11
C ARG A 286 -34.64 1.91 -13.71
N ILE A 287 -34.63 2.92 -12.85
CA ILE A 287 -35.32 2.91 -11.55
C ILE A 287 -36.82 2.74 -11.78
N GLU A 288 -37.45 3.55 -12.62
CA GLU A 288 -38.88 3.44 -12.95
C GLU A 288 -39.24 2.04 -13.50
N ALA A 289 -38.39 1.51 -14.40
CA ALA A 289 -38.56 0.16 -14.91
C ALA A 289 -38.47 -0.90 -13.80
N LEU A 290 -37.51 -0.77 -12.86
CA LEU A 290 -37.38 -1.66 -11.72
C LEU A 290 -38.56 -1.53 -10.74
N GLU A 291 -39.06 -0.32 -10.49
CA GLU A 291 -40.27 -0.07 -9.69
C GLU A 291 -41.49 -0.78 -10.29
N SER A 292 -41.67 -0.68 -11.60
CA SER A 292 -42.75 -1.39 -12.31
C SER A 292 -42.61 -2.93 -12.24
N LEU A 293 -41.37 -3.44 -12.12
CA LEU A 293 -41.09 -4.86 -11.95
C LEU A 293 -41.36 -5.31 -10.51
N PHE A 294 -41.06 -4.47 -9.50
CA PHE A 294 -41.39 -4.75 -8.10
C PHE A 294 -42.90 -4.84 -7.86
N GLU A 295 -43.69 -4.01 -8.54
CA GLU A 295 -45.16 -4.06 -8.47
C GLU A 295 -45.75 -5.36 -8.99
N LYS A 296 -45.10 -5.98 -9.98
CA LYS A 296 -45.56 -7.22 -10.62
C LYS A 296 -45.00 -8.48 -9.96
N HIS A 297 -44.14 -8.36 -8.96
CA HIS A 297 -43.42 -9.50 -8.40
C HIS A 297 -44.25 -10.22 -7.33
N ASP A 298 -44.47 -11.52 -7.51
CA ASP A 298 -45.37 -12.35 -6.69
C ASP A 298 -45.02 -12.36 -5.20
N ILE A 299 -43.73 -12.24 -4.87
CA ILE A 299 -43.22 -12.29 -3.49
C ILE A 299 -43.46 -11.00 -2.69
N ARG A 300 -43.79 -9.88 -3.34
CA ARG A 300 -44.00 -8.60 -2.63
C ARG A 300 -45.09 -8.70 -1.56
N ASN A 301 -46.13 -9.47 -1.83
CA ASN A 301 -47.27 -9.66 -0.92
C ASN A 301 -47.10 -10.88 0.00
N SER A 302 -45.93 -11.53 -0.01
CA SER A 302 -45.62 -12.68 0.83
C SER A 302 -45.60 -12.29 2.31
N PRO A 303 -46.21 -13.09 3.21
CA PRO A 303 -46.10 -12.84 4.64
C PRO A 303 -44.64 -13.00 5.09
N HIS A 304 -44.19 -12.12 5.99
CA HIS A 304 -42.83 -12.14 6.54
C HIS A 304 -41.67 -11.93 5.53
N ILE A 305 -41.93 -11.30 4.38
CA ILE A 305 -40.91 -11.01 3.36
C ILE A 305 -39.67 -10.30 3.92
N GLN A 306 -39.84 -9.33 4.83
CA GLN A 306 -38.72 -8.62 5.46
C GLN A 306 -37.82 -9.55 6.28
N GLN A 307 -38.38 -10.54 6.98
CA GLN A 307 -37.60 -11.53 7.73
C GLN A 307 -36.89 -12.49 6.79
N LYS A 308 -37.57 -12.96 5.73
CA LYS A 308 -36.97 -13.80 4.68
C LYS A 308 -35.78 -13.07 4.00
N LEU A 309 -35.92 -11.79 3.70
CA LEU A 309 -34.85 -10.95 3.13
C LEU A 309 -33.69 -10.72 4.10
N LYS A 310 -33.97 -10.50 5.39
CA LYS A 310 -32.94 -10.40 6.44
C LYS A 310 -32.09 -11.67 6.49
N VAL A 311 -32.73 -12.85 6.51
CA VAL A 311 -32.03 -14.14 6.52
C VAL A 311 -31.27 -14.38 5.21
N PHE A 312 -31.87 -14.02 4.06
CA PHE A 312 -31.22 -14.15 2.76
C PHE A 312 -29.97 -13.26 2.64
N HIS A 313 -30.05 -12.01 3.09
CA HIS A 313 -28.92 -11.09 3.13
C HIS A 313 -27.78 -11.63 3.99
N ALA A 314 -28.08 -12.09 5.21
CA ALA A 314 -27.09 -12.71 6.09
C ALA A 314 -26.42 -13.93 5.42
N LYS A 315 -27.21 -14.77 4.74
CA LYS A 315 -26.69 -15.93 3.99
C LYS A 315 -25.79 -15.51 2.82
N GLN A 316 -26.11 -14.42 2.13
CA GLN A 316 -25.30 -13.88 1.04
C GLN A 316 -24.01 -13.24 1.56
N GLU A 317 -24.04 -12.53 2.68
CA GLU A 317 -22.84 -11.99 3.35
C GLU A 317 -21.91 -13.10 3.81
N LEU A 318 -22.44 -14.17 4.43
CA LEU A 318 -21.66 -15.36 4.78
C LEU A 318 -21.03 -15.99 3.53
N SER A 319 -21.79 -16.09 2.44
CA SER A 319 -21.28 -16.63 1.16
C SER A 319 -20.16 -15.75 0.57
N ALA A 320 -20.29 -14.43 0.66
CA ALA A 320 -19.27 -13.47 0.24
C ALA A 320 -18.01 -13.57 1.12
N LYS A 321 -18.16 -13.69 2.44
CA LYS A 321 -17.07 -13.93 3.41
C LYS A 321 -16.36 -15.25 3.14
N ILE A 322 -17.09 -16.34 2.92
CA ILE A 322 -16.50 -17.64 2.56
C ILE A 322 -15.72 -17.52 1.24
N LYS A 323 -16.29 -16.84 0.24
CA LYS A 323 -15.62 -16.63 -1.05
C LYS A 323 -14.35 -15.80 -0.92
N SER A 324 -14.34 -14.76 -0.07
CA SER A 324 -13.15 -13.94 0.17
C SER A 324 -12.07 -14.73 0.91
N ILE A 325 -12.43 -15.46 1.97
CA ILE A 325 -11.50 -16.31 2.73
C ILE A 325 -10.92 -17.42 1.84
N LYS A 326 -11.74 -18.09 1.01
CA LYS A 326 -11.27 -19.07 0.02
C LYS A 326 -10.32 -18.46 -1.00
N LYS A 327 -10.54 -17.22 -1.41
CA LYS A 327 -9.62 -16.50 -2.33
C LYS A 327 -8.28 -16.25 -1.64
N THR A 328 -8.29 -15.77 -0.40
CA THR A 328 -7.08 -15.57 0.41
C THR A 328 -6.32 -16.88 0.63
N MET A 329 -7.02 -17.95 0.95
CA MET A 329 -6.43 -19.28 1.12
C MET A 329 -5.73 -19.76 -0.16
N ARG A 330 -6.35 -19.58 -1.35
CA ARG A 330 -5.73 -19.92 -2.64
C ARG A 330 -4.49 -19.10 -2.95
N SER A 331 -4.44 -17.82 -2.55
CA SER A 331 -3.22 -17.01 -2.70
C SER A 331 -2.13 -17.44 -1.71
N SER A 332 -2.49 -17.87 -0.50
CA SER A 332 -1.53 -18.34 0.50
C SER A 332 -0.97 -19.73 0.19
N THR A 333 -1.76 -20.63 -0.42
CA THR A 333 -1.30 -21.97 -0.85
C THR A 333 -0.49 -21.95 -2.14
N ALA A 334 -0.53 -20.86 -2.91
CA ALA A 334 0.33 -20.73 -4.07
C ALA A 334 1.79 -20.63 -3.61
N LEU A 335 2.68 -21.39 -4.25
CA LEU A 335 4.11 -21.32 -3.95
C LEU A 335 4.58 -19.86 -4.09
N ALA A 336 5.02 -19.29 -2.98
CA ALA A 336 5.55 -17.93 -2.95
C ALA A 336 6.68 -17.80 -3.97
N PHE A 337 6.73 -16.66 -4.64
CA PHE A 337 7.77 -16.34 -5.64
C PHE A 337 7.82 -17.25 -6.87
N LYS A 338 6.83 -18.12 -7.12
CA LYS A 338 6.84 -19.01 -8.30
C LYS A 338 6.95 -18.26 -9.63
N ASP A 339 6.23 -17.15 -9.77
CA ASP A 339 6.26 -16.34 -11.00
C ASP A 339 7.58 -15.56 -11.12
N GLU A 340 8.12 -15.09 -9.99
CA GLU A 340 9.44 -14.46 -9.93
C GLU A 340 10.55 -15.46 -10.29
N LEU A 341 10.51 -16.69 -9.75
CA LEU A 341 11.43 -17.77 -10.10
C LEU A 341 11.44 -18.02 -11.62
N LYS A 342 10.25 -18.14 -12.23
CA LYS A 342 10.14 -18.30 -13.68
C LYS A 342 10.72 -17.11 -14.44
N ALA A 343 10.48 -15.88 -13.97
CA ALA A 343 11.03 -14.67 -14.59
C ALA A 343 12.55 -14.64 -14.49
N ARG A 344 13.13 -14.95 -13.33
CA ARG A 344 14.58 -15.03 -13.13
C ARG A 344 15.21 -16.15 -13.96
N LYS A 345 14.59 -17.33 -14.06
CA LYS A 345 15.03 -18.39 -14.98
C LYS A 345 15.08 -17.92 -16.44
N ARG A 346 14.08 -17.14 -16.90
CA ARG A 346 14.10 -16.55 -18.25
C ARG A 346 15.27 -15.60 -18.45
N VAL A 347 15.59 -14.76 -17.45
CA VAL A 347 16.76 -13.87 -17.50
C VAL A 347 18.05 -14.67 -17.66
N LEU A 348 18.26 -15.68 -16.81
CA LEU A 348 19.45 -16.54 -16.85
C LEU A 348 19.62 -17.24 -18.22
N ARG A 349 18.52 -17.73 -18.80
CA ARG A 349 18.54 -18.36 -20.14
C ARG A 349 18.87 -17.37 -21.25
N ARG A 350 18.25 -16.18 -21.24
CA ARG A 350 18.48 -15.16 -22.28
C ARG A 350 19.90 -14.59 -22.24
N LEU A 351 20.52 -14.54 -21.07
CA LEU A 351 21.90 -14.07 -20.91
C LEU A 351 22.95 -15.18 -21.10
N GLY A 352 22.54 -16.45 -21.28
CA GLY A 352 23.47 -17.58 -21.48
C GLY A 352 24.17 -18.04 -20.21
N TYR A 353 23.50 -17.93 -19.05
CA TYR A 353 24.00 -18.48 -17.78
C TYR A 353 23.56 -19.92 -17.59
N VAL A 354 22.40 -20.28 -18.15
CA VAL A 354 21.83 -21.63 -18.08
C VAL A 354 21.16 -21.98 -19.41
N THR A 355 21.16 -23.27 -19.76
CA THR A 355 20.49 -23.78 -20.97
C THR A 355 18.97 -23.82 -20.81
N SER A 356 18.26 -24.21 -21.87
CA SER A 356 16.79 -24.45 -21.81
C SER A 356 16.39 -25.51 -20.78
N ASP A 357 17.28 -26.46 -20.53
CA ASP A 357 17.09 -27.58 -19.60
C ASP A 357 17.61 -27.27 -18.19
N ASP A 358 17.83 -25.99 -17.87
CA ASP A 358 18.34 -25.50 -16.59
C ASP A 358 19.75 -26.02 -16.21
N VAL A 359 20.57 -26.38 -17.20
CA VAL A 359 21.98 -26.76 -16.99
C VAL A 359 22.85 -25.52 -16.96
N VAL A 360 23.68 -25.38 -15.92
CA VAL A 360 24.54 -24.20 -15.71
C VAL A 360 25.71 -24.15 -16.70
N GLU A 361 25.81 -23.05 -17.44
CA GLU A 361 26.88 -22.80 -18.42
C GLU A 361 28.11 -22.11 -17.78
N VAL A 362 29.15 -21.82 -18.58
CA VAL A 362 30.41 -21.22 -18.11
C VAL A 362 30.17 -19.87 -17.42
N LYS A 363 29.34 -18.99 -17.99
CA LYS A 363 28.93 -17.73 -17.35
C LYS A 363 28.20 -17.98 -16.02
N GLY A 364 27.35 -18.99 -15.98
CA GLY A 364 26.65 -19.43 -14.77
C GLY A 364 27.60 -19.84 -13.65
N LYS A 365 28.65 -20.61 -13.99
CA LYS A 365 29.68 -21.03 -13.03
C LYS A 365 30.45 -19.85 -12.45
N VAL A 366 30.79 -18.86 -13.27
CA VAL A 366 31.44 -17.61 -12.83
C VAL A 366 30.53 -16.85 -11.85
N ALA A 367 29.25 -16.66 -12.19
CA ALA A 367 28.32 -15.97 -11.30
C ALA A 367 28.02 -16.72 -9.98
N CYS A 368 28.15 -18.05 -9.95
CA CYS A 368 28.04 -18.82 -8.70
C CYS A 368 29.09 -18.43 -7.65
N GLU A 369 30.28 -18.00 -8.09
CA GLU A 369 31.39 -17.63 -7.20
C GLU A 369 31.28 -16.18 -6.68
N ILE A 370 30.44 -15.35 -7.31
CA ILE A 370 30.24 -13.94 -6.93
C ILE A 370 29.09 -13.83 -5.95
N SER A 371 29.37 -13.38 -4.72
CA SER A 371 28.38 -13.20 -3.66
C SER A 371 28.42 -11.84 -2.97
N SER A 372 29.54 -11.11 -3.08
CA SER A 372 29.72 -9.82 -2.41
C SER A 372 29.33 -8.60 -3.28
N ALA A 373 28.95 -8.83 -4.54
CA ALA A 373 28.60 -7.84 -5.57
C ALA A 373 27.45 -8.33 -6.47
N ASP A 374 26.91 -7.46 -7.33
CA ASP A 374 25.90 -7.85 -8.33
C ASP A 374 26.49 -8.85 -9.34
N GLU A 375 26.06 -10.10 -9.24
CA GLU A 375 26.67 -11.24 -9.91
C GLU A 375 26.48 -11.21 -11.43
N LEU A 376 25.35 -10.70 -11.92
CA LEU A 376 25.06 -10.66 -13.36
C LEU A 376 25.86 -9.54 -14.03
N THR A 377 25.83 -8.32 -13.49
CA THR A 377 26.52 -7.18 -14.09
C THR A 377 28.03 -7.40 -14.05
N LEU A 378 28.56 -7.93 -12.94
CA LEU A 378 29.99 -8.20 -12.82
C LEU A 378 30.45 -9.31 -13.77
N THR A 379 29.66 -10.37 -13.92
CA THR A 379 29.96 -11.44 -14.88
C THR A 379 29.90 -10.93 -16.33
N GLU A 380 28.86 -10.18 -16.71
CA GLU A 380 28.80 -9.59 -18.06
C GLU A 380 29.99 -8.66 -18.34
N LEU A 381 30.40 -7.86 -17.35
CA LEU A 381 31.56 -6.98 -17.47
C LEU A 381 32.85 -7.80 -17.68
N MET A 382 33.02 -8.91 -16.95
CA MET A 382 34.16 -9.81 -17.11
C MET A 382 34.24 -10.41 -18.51
N PHE A 383 33.10 -10.86 -19.06
CA PHE A 383 33.01 -11.45 -20.40
C PHE A 383 33.05 -10.42 -21.54
N SER A 384 32.80 -9.14 -21.25
CA SER A 384 32.91 -8.05 -22.24
C SER A 384 34.36 -7.73 -22.65
N GLY A 385 35.35 -8.20 -21.88
CA GLY A 385 36.77 -7.87 -22.07
C GLY A 385 37.22 -6.61 -21.32
N ALA A 386 36.32 -5.81 -20.75
CA ALA A 386 36.65 -4.54 -20.08
C ALA A 386 37.74 -4.69 -18.98
N LEU A 387 37.71 -5.78 -18.21
CA LEU A 387 38.71 -6.05 -17.16
C LEU A 387 40.06 -6.50 -17.73
N LYS A 388 40.09 -7.08 -18.93
CA LYS A 388 41.32 -7.52 -19.60
C LYS A 388 42.11 -6.35 -20.17
N ASP A 389 41.43 -5.33 -20.67
CA ASP A 389 42.08 -4.14 -21.25
C ASP A 389 42.52 -3.11 -20.21
N ALA A 390 41.83 -3.06 -19.05
CA ALA A 390 42.14 -2.13 -17.97
C ALA A 390 43.43 -2.49 -17.20
N THR A 391 44.13 -1.47 -16.67
CA THR A 391 45.25 -1.69 -15.73
C THR A 391 44.75 -2.21 -14.38
N VAL A 392 45.66 -2.75 -13.56
CA VAL A 392 45.33 -3.27 -12.23
C VAL A 392 44.64 -2.19 -11.37
N GLU A 393 45.16 -0.97 -11.36
CA GLU A 393 44.61 0.14 -10.59
C GLU A 393 43.22 0.57 -11.10
N GLN A 394 43.03 0.53 -12.42
CA GLN A 394 41.74 0.80 -13.05
C GLN A 394 40.69 -0.27 -12.71
N VAL A 395 41.08 -1.55 -12.68
CA VAL A 395 40.20 -2.66 -12.24
C VAL A 395 39.77 -2.46 -10.79
N VAL A 396 40.70 -2.17 -9.89
CA VAL A 396 40.40 -1.91 -8.47
C VAL A 396 39.44 -0.72 -8.32
N ALA A 397 39.67 0.37 -9.07
CA ALA A 397 38.81 1.53 -9.06
C ALA A 397 37.40 1.21 -9.58
N LEU A 398 37.27 0.49 -10.70
CA LEU A 398 35.99 0.10 -11.29
C LEU A 398 35.18 -0.81 -10.37
N LEU A 399 35.82 -1.79 -9.75
CA LEU A 399 35.18 -2.72 -8.83
C LEU A 399 34.71 -2.05 -7.52
N SER A 400 35.29 -0.90 -7.16
CA SER A 400 34.81 -0.11 -6.00
C SER A 400 33.34 0.32 -6.16
N CYS A 401 32.86 0.50 -7.40
CA CYS A 401 31.48 0.85 -7.71
C CYS A 401 30.45 -0.22 -7.31
N PHE A 402 30.87 -1.49 -7.16
CA PHE A 402 29.99 -2.60 -6.77
C PHE A 402 29.82 -2.70 -5.26
N VAL A 403 30.76 -2.18 -4.47
CA VAL A 403 30.80 -2.37 -3.01
C VAL A 403 30.40 -1.10 -2.25
N TRP A 404 30.53 0.08 -2.87
CA TRP A 404 30.17 1.35 -2.27
C TRP A 404 28.66 1.60 -2.32
N GLN A 405 28.05 1.83 -1.15
CA GLN A 405 26.59 1.97 -1.02
C GLN A 405 26.16 3.36 -0.52
N GLU A 406 27.06 4.14 0.09
CA GLU A 406 26.74 5.43 0.69
C GLU A 406 26.65 6.54 -0.38
N LYS A 407 25.61 7.39 -0.32
CA LYS A 407 25.49 8.52 -1.26
C LYS A 407 26.25 9.73 -0.76
N LEU A 408 27.22 10.18 -1.53
CA LEU A 408 27.83 11.49 -1.35
C LEU A 408 27.06 12.54 -2.15
N GLN A 409 26.88 13.74 -1.57
CA GLN A 409 26.20 14.85 -2.27
C GLN A 409 27.14 15.55 -3.25
N ASP A 410 28.41 15.74 -2.86
CA ASP A 410 29.43 16.45 -3.63
C ASP A 410 30.60 15.51 -3.97
N ALA A 411 30.31 14.40 -4.66
CA ALA A 411 31.35 13.46 -5.06
C ALA A 411 32.23 14.04 -6.18
N PRO A 412 33.57 13.93 -6.09
CA PRO A 412 34.45 14.34 -7.16
C PRO A 412 34.21 13.47 -8.39
N LYS A 413 34.19 14.10 -9.58
CA LYS A 413 34.10 13.35 -10.84
C LYS A 413 35.39 12.54 -11.05
N PRO A 414 35.28 11.28 -11.51
CA PRO A 414 36.45 10.49 -11.85
C PRO A 414 37.22 11.14 -13.01
N ARG A 415 38.53 10.87 -13.08
CA ARG A 415 39.36 11.22 -14.24
C ARG A 415 38.83 10.57 -15.53
N GLU A 416 39.14 11.14 -16.70
CA GLU A 416 38.58 10.71 -18.01
C GLU A 416 38.71 9.21 -18.27
N GLU A 417 39.86 8.60 -17.97
CA GLU A 417 40.07 7.14 -18.14
C GLU A 417 39.14 6.29 -17.27
N LEU A 418 38.89 6.73 -16.03
CA LEU A 418 38.00 6.03 -15.09
C LEU A 418 36.54 6.29 -15.42
N ASP A 419 36.21 7.49 -15.91
CA ASP A 419 34.88 7.85 -16.38
C ASP A 419 34.45 7.00 -17.57
N LEU A 420 35.38 6.71 -18.50
CA LEU A 420 35.12 5.80 -19.62
C LEU A 420 34.78 4.37 -19.16
N LEU A 421 35.54 3.84 -18.21
CA LEU A 421 35.27 2.51 -17.63
C LEU A 421 33.95 2.50 -16.85
N PHE A 422 33.67 3.57 -16.12
CA PHE A 422 32.41 3.73 -15.39
C PHE A 422 31.21 3.76 -16.36
N TYR A 423 31.33 4.46 -17.49
CA TYR A 423 30.31 4.46 -18.54
C TYR A 423 30.06 3.06 -19.11
N GLN A 424 31.12 2.28 -19.36
CA GLN A 424 30.99 0.87 -19.80
C GLN A 424 30.26 -0.01 -18.77
N LEU A 425 30.53 0.20 -17.47
CA LEU A 425 29.79 -0.45 -16.39
C LEU A 425 28.31 -0.04 -16.42
N GLN A 426 28.00 1.25 -16.55
CA GLN A 426 26.62 1.74 -16.60
C GLN A 426 25.85 1.16 -17.79
N GLU A 427 26.46 1.10 -18.97
CA GLU A 427 25.86 0.49 -20.17
C GLU A 427 25.61 -1.01 -19.99
N THR A 428 26.53 -1.71 -19.32
CA THR A 428 26.39 -3.14 -18.99
C THR A 428 25.25 -3.35 -17.99
N ALA A 429 25.21 -2.58 -16.91
CA ALA A 429 24.13 -2.60 -15.91
C ALA A 429 22.77 -2.28 -16.55
N ARG A 430 22.72 -1.28 -17.43
CA ARG A 430 21.50 -0.88 -18.16
C ARG A 430 20.99 -2.00 -19.07
N ARG A 431 21.90 -2.68 -19.78
CA ARG A 431 21.56 -3.85 -20.61
C ARG A 431 20.99 -4.99 -19.78
N VAL A 432 21.62 -5.32 -18.66
CA VAL A 432 21.15 -6.36 -17.74
C VAL A 432 19.78 -5.99 -17.15
N ALA A 433 19.60 -4.75 -16.68
CA ALA A 433 18.34 -4.26 -16.13
C ALA A 433 17.19 -4.24 -17.16
N ASN A 434 17.45 -3.79 -18.40
CA ASN A 434 16.45 -3.82 -19.47
C ASN A 434 16.02 -5.26 -19.77
N LEU A 435 16.96 -6.20 -19.83
CA LEU A 435 16.62 -7.61 -20.05
C LEU A 435 15.83 -8.21 -18.87
N GLN A 436 16.15 -7.82 -17.64
CA GLN A 436 15.34 -8.18 -16.45
C GLN A 436 13.91 -7.66 -16.58
N LEU A 437 13.74 -6.39 -16.98
CA LEU A 437 12.43 -5.76 -17.18
C LEU A 437 11.63 -6.46 -18.28
N GLU A 438 12.23 -6.75 -19.43
CA GLU A 438 11.61 -7.53 -20.51
C GLU A 438 11.15 -8.93 -20.05
N CYS A 439 11.87 -9.53 -19.10
CA CYS A 439 11.50 -10.82 -18.51
C CYS A 439 10.41 -10.72 -17.44
N LYS A 440 9.82 -9.54 -17.21
CA LYS A 440 8.79 -9.24 -16.19
C LYS A 440 9.31 -9.25 -14.75
N ILE A 441 10.59 -8.94 -14.55
CA ILE A 441 11.11 -8.61 -13.21
C ILE A 441 10.77 -7.13 -12.93
N GLN A 442 10.25 -6.85 -11.73
CA GLN A 442 10.02 -5.47 -11.30
C GLN A 442 11.34 -4.85 -10.87
N ILE A 443 11.89 -3.99 -11.73
CA ILE A 443 13.13 -3.28 -11.49
C ILE A 443 13.03 -1.88 -12.09
N ASP A 444 13.49 -0.87 -11.36
CA ASP A 444 13.71 0.47 -11.90
C ASP A 444 15.12 0.52 -12.50
N VAL A 445 15.19 0.65 -13.83
CA VAL A 445 16.44 0.63 -14.59
C VAL A 445 17.37 1.76 -14.14
N GLU A 446 16.85 2.97 -13.93
CA GLU A 446 17.70 4.10 -13.54
C GLU A 446 18.17 3.94 -12.09
N SER A 447 17.30 3.53 -11.17
CA SER A 447 17.72 3.27 -9.79
C SER A 447 18.75 2.14 -9.71
N PHE A 448 18.65 1.10 -10.55
CA PHE A 448 19.62 0.01 -10.59
C PHE A 448 20.98 0.48 -11.11
N VAL A 449 21.02 1.21 -12.24
CA VAL A 449 22.26 1.75 -12.80
C VAL A 449 22.92 2.73 -11.83
N ASN A 450 22.13 3.59 -11.17
CA ASN A 450 22.61 4.54 -10.17
C ASN A 450 23.02 3.89 -8.83
N SER A 451 22.77 2.59 -8.65
CA SER A 451 23.28 1.87 -7.48
C SER A 451 24.79 1.61 -7.57
N PHE A 452 25.34 1.58 -8.79
CA PHE A 452 26.78 1.53 -9.04
C PHE A 452 27.37 2.92 -8.95
N ARG A 453 28.17 3.15 -7.92
CA ARG A 453 28.54 4.48 -7.47
C ARG A 453 30.02 4.80 -7.73
N PRO A 454 30.35 5.89 -8.45
CA PRO A 454 31.73 6.23 -8.75
C PRO A 454 32.43 6.99 -7.60
N ASP A 455 31.73 7.25 -6.50
CA ASP A 455 32.11 8.26 -5.51
C ASP A 455 33.51 8.06 -4.89
N ILE A 456 33.97 6.81 -4.79
CA ILE A 456 35.28 6.45 -4.21
C ILE A 456 36.29 5.94 -5.23
N MET A 457 35.96 5.94 -6.54
CA MET A 457 36.84 5.40 -7.59
C MET A 457 38.23 6.02 -7.56
N GLU A 458 38.28 7.35 -7.41
CA GLU A 458 39.51 8.14 -7.47
C GLU A 458 40.41 7.92 -6.23
N ALA A 459 39.79 7.80 -5.05
CA ALA A 459 40.49 7.44 -3.80
C ALA A 459 41.05 6.02 -3.86
N VAL A 460 40.26 5.06 -4.33
CA VAL A 460 40.65 3.65 -4.42
C VAL A 460 41.72 3.43 -5.50
N TYR A 461 41.63 4.14 -6.63
CA TYR A 461 42.69 4.17 -7.66
C TYR A 461 44.02 4.66 -7.06
N SER A 462 43.98 5.77 -6.33
CA SER A 462 45.18 6.35 -5.68
C SER A 462 45.73 5.46 -4.59
N TRP A 463 44.87 4.72 -3.87
CA TRP A 463 45.27 3.70 -2.92
C TRP A 463 46.03 2.55 -3.59
N ALA A 464 45.52 2.03 -4.71
CA ALA A 464 46.20 0.97 -5.48
C ALA A 464 47.57 1.41 -6.01
N ARG A 465 47.76 2.71 -6.26
CA ARG A 465 49.06 3.30 -6.67
C ARG A 465 50.08 3.50 -5.55
N GLY A 466 49.73 3.22 -4.29
CA GLY A 466 50.65 3.37 -3.17
C GLY A 466 50.51 4.65 -2.35
N SER A 467 49.46 5.46 -2.56
CA SER A 467 49.24 6.69 -1.78
C SER A 467 49.00 6.40 -0.30
N LYS A 468 49.36 7.33 0.60
CA LYS A 468 49.12 7.16 2.04
C LYS A 468 47.64 7.32 2.38
N PHE A 469 47.18 6.68 3.46
CA PHE A 469 45.75 6.68 3.81
C PHE A 469 45.20 8.10 4.04
N TYR A 470 45.96 9.00 4.68
CA TYR A 470 45.50 10.38 4.86
C TYR A 470 45.30 11.12 3.54
N GLN A 471 46.08 10.81 2.49
CA GLN A 471 45.97 11.47 1.19
C GLN A 471 44.67 11.07 0.48
N ILE A 472 44.29 9.78 0.52
CA ILE A 472 43.03 9.33 -0.09
C ILE A 472 41.80 9.83 0.68
N MET A 473 41.95 10.12 1.98
CA MET A 473 40.91 10.74 2.81
C MET A 473 40.72 12.23 2.49
N GLU A 474 41.77 12.94 2.07
CA GLU A 474 41.63 14.33 1.58
C GLU A 474 40.88 14.38 0.25
N MET A 475 40.90 13.30 -0.53
CA MET A 475 40.26 13.21 -1.84
C MET A 475 38.75 12.90 -1.75
N THR A 476 38.28 12.29 -0.66
CA THR A 476 36.87 11.91 -0.49
C THR A 476 36.35 12.29 0.89
N GLN A 477 35.20 12.98 0.94
CA GLN A 477 34.57 13.39 2.19
C GLN A 477 33.75 12.26 2.82
N VAL A 478 34.39 11.12 3.08
CA VAL A 478 33.77 9.94 3.69
C VAL A 478 34.32 9.70 5.08
N PHE A 479 33.60 8.95 5.92
CA PHE A 479 34.16 8.47 7.18
C PHE A 479 35.24 7.40 6.92
N GLU A 480 36.33 7.45 7.68
CA GLU A 480 37.49 6.54 7.52
C GLU A 480 37.06 5.07 7.62
N GLY A 481 36.19 4.77 8.59
CA GLY A 481 35.68 3.41 8.80
C GLY A 481 34.82 2.88 7.64
N SER A 482 34.10 3.76 6.96
CA SER A 482 33.31 3.40 5.77
C SER A 482 34.22 3.06 4.60
N LEU A 483 35.27 3.87 4.37
CA LEU A 483 36.26 3.60 3.32
C LEU A 483 37.05 2.30 3.58
N ILE A 484 37.48 2.07 4.83
CA ILE A 484 38.17 0.83 5.22
C ILE A 484 37.27 -0.39 4.96
N ARG A 485 35.98 -0.31 5.32
CA ARG A 485 35.01 -1.39 5.07
C ARG A 485 34.83 -1.62 3.57
N ALA A 486 34.76 -0.57 2.78
CA ALA A 486 34.62 -0.67 1.32
C ALA A 486 35.84 -1.36 0.68
N ILE A 487 37.07 -0.99 1.07
CA ILE A 487 38.29 -1.62 0.54
C ILE A 487 38.40 -3.09 0.97
N ARG A 488 37.98 -3.43 2.20
CA ARG A 488 37.92 -4.85 2.63
C ARG A 488 36.90 -5.65 1.82
N ARG A 489 35.71 -5.11 1.60
CA ARG A 489 34.68 -5.75 0.75
C ARG A 489 35.13 -5.86 -0.72
N LEU A 490 35.88 -4.87 -1.21
CA LEU A 490 36.51 -4.92 -2.52
C LEU A 490 37.51 -6.07 -2.63
N GLU A 491 38.31 -6.31 -1.58
CA GLU A 491 39.21 -7.47 -1.52
C GLU A 491 38.44 -8.80 -1.58
N GLU A 492 37.30 -8.92 -0.88
CA GLU A 492 36.43 -10.10 -0.99
C GLU A 492 35.92 -10.31 -2.43
N VAL A 493 35.52 -9.24 -3.12
CA VAL A 493 35.09 -9.31 -4.53
C VAL A 493 36.25 -9.75 -5.43
N LEU A 494 37.46 -9.21 -5.22
CA LEU A 494 38.64 -9.63 -5.98
C LEU A 494 38.97 -11.11 -5.75
N GLN A 495 38.90 -11.61 -4.52
CA GLN A 495 39.09 -13.03 -4.21
C GLN A 495 38.05 -13.91 -4.92
N GLN A 496 36.79 -13.49 -4.95
CA GLN A 496 35.72 -14.18 -5.68
C GLN A 496 36.00 -14.22 -7.20
N LEU A 497 36.51 -13.13 -7.76
CA LEU A 497 36.88 -13.06 -9.19
C LEU A 497 38.12 -13.90 -9.52
N ILE A 498 39.08 -14.05 -8.60
CA ILE A 498 40.22 -14.95 -8.76
C ILE A 498 39.71 -16.40 -8.89
N LEU A 499 38.83 -16.82 -7.97
CA LEU A 499 38.21 -18.15 -8.01
C LEU A 499 37.40 -18.36 -9.30
N ALA A 500 36.64 -17.35 -9.73
CA ALA A 500 35.88 -17.39 -10.96
C ALA A 500 36.78 -17.51 -12.20
N SER A 501 37.87 -16.74 -12.28
CA SER A 501 38.84 -16.77 -13.40
C SER A 501 39.52 -18.13 -13.49
N LYS A 502 39.89 -18.70 -12.33
CA LYS A 502 40.44 -20.04 -12.22
C LYS A 502 39.47 -21.12 -12.71
N SER A 503 38.18 -20.97 -12.41
CA SER A 503 37.14 -21.94 -12.83
C SER A 503 36.95 -22.03 -14.35
N ILE A 504 37.30 -20.98 -15.08
CA ILE A 504 37.19 -20.90 -16.54
C ILE A 504 38.54 -21.03 -17.26
N GLY A 505 39.65 -21.08 -16.53
CA GLY A 505 41.00 -21.23 -17.07
C GLY A 505 41.62 -19.94 -17.63
N GLU A 506 41.15 -18.77 -17.19
CA GLU A 506 41.67 -17.46 -17.63
C GLU A 506 42.83 -16.99 -16.73
N THR A 507 44.04 -17.50 -17.02
CA THR A 507 45.23 -17.31 -16.19
C THR A 507 45.76 -15.86 -16.19
N GLU A 508 45.62 -15.13 -17.30
CA GLU A 508 46.05 -13.73 -17.37
C GLU A 508 45.21 -12.82 -16.48
N LEU A 509 43.89 -13.05 -16.46
CA LEU A 509 42.97 -12.31 -15.61
C LEU A 509 43.16 -12.69 -14.13
N GLU A 510 43.36 -13.98 -13.85
CA GLU A 510 43.71 -14.48 -12.51
C GLU A 510 44.94 -13.74 -11.94
N ALA A 511 46.05 -13.73 -12.67
CA ALA A 511 47.28 -13.05 -12.24
C ALA A 511 47.08 -11.54 -12.03
N LYS A 512 46.31 -10.89 -12.90
CA LYS A 512 45.98 -9.46 -12.76
C LYS A 512 45.19 -9.17 -11.48
N LEU A 513 44.23 -10.03 -11.15
CA LEU A 513 43.40 -9.89 -9.95
C LEU A 513 44.21 -10.21 -8.67
N GLU A 514 45.14 -11.17 -8.71
CA GLU A 514 46.08 -11.41 -7.62
C GLU A 514 46.98 -10.19 -7.36
N GLU A 515 47.47 -9.55 -8.43
CA GLU A 515 48.22 -8.29 -8.31
C GLU A 515 47.36 -7.17 -7.70
N ALA A 516 46.08 -7.09 -8.09
CA ALA A 516 45.12 -6.14 -7.53
C ALA A 516 44.96 -6.29 -6.02
N VAL A 517 44.79 -7.53 -5.53
CA VAL A 517 44.72 -7.85 -4.10
C VAL A 517 45.99 -7.38 -3.39
N ASN A 518 47.16 -7.69 -3.93
CA ASN A 518 48.45 -7.32 -3.33
C ASN A 518 48.62 -5.80 -3.23
N LYS A 519 48.15 -5.02 -4.20
CA LYS A 519 48.22 -3.55 -4.18
C LYS A 519 47.32 -2.90 -3.12
N ILE A 520 46.14 -3.47 -2.87
CA ILE A 520 45.20 -2.90 -1.89
C ILE A 520 45.43 -3.39 -0.46
N LYS A 521 46.00 -4.60 -0.30
CA LYS A 521 46.16 -5.28 1.00
C LYS A 521 47.37 -4.77 1.78
N ARG A 522 47.29 -3.54 2.29
CA ARG A 522 48.38 -2.91 3.06
C ARG A 522 47.89 -1.98 4.17
N ASP A 523 48.84 -1.65 5.06
CA ASP A 523 48.74 -0.63 6.11
C ASP A 523 47.44 -0.72 6.98
N ILE A 524 46.90 0.44 7.36
CA ILE A 524 45.79 0.59 8.32
C ILE A 524 44.50 -0.12 7.89
N VAL A 525 44.28 -0.30 6.59
CA VAL A 525 43.05 -0.94 6.07
C VAL A 525 42.96 -2.40 6.51
N PHE A 526 44.11 -3.09 6.58
CA PHE A 526 44.21 -4.51 6.93
C PHE A 526 44.85 -4.75 8.30
N ALA A 527 44.85 -3.73 9.17
CA ALA A 527 45.25 -3.92 10.56
C ALA A 527 44.38 -4.99 11.24
N ALA A 528 45.04 -5.85 12.03
CA ALA A 528 44.38 -6.91 12.78
C ALA A 528 43.41 -6.34 13.82
N SER A 529 42.34 -7.09 14.08
CA SER A 529 41.42 -6.80 15.18
C SER A 529 42.15 -6.89 16.53
N LEU A 530 41.77 -6.05 17.49
CA LEU A 530 42.24 -6.17 18.87
C LEU A 530 41.57 -7.35 19.62
N TYR A 531 40.51 -7.91 19.03
CA TYR A 531 39.92 -9.18 19.44
C TYR A 531 40.63 -10.29 18.65
N LEU A 532 41.64 -10.91 19.28
CA LEU A 532 42.32 -12.12 18.81
C LEU A 532 41.39 -13.34 18.90
#